data_AF-A0A7K2X7M8-F1
#
_entry.id   AF-A0A7K2X7M8-F1
#
_cell.length_a   1.000
_cell.length_b   1.000
_cell.length_c   1.000
_cell.angle_alpha   90.00
_cell.angle_beta   90.00
_cell.angle_gamma   90.00
#
_symmetry.space_group_name_H-M   'P 1'
#
loop_
_entity.id
_entity.type
_entity.pdbx_description
1 polymer ?
#
loop_
_entity_poly.entity_id
_entity_poly.type
_entity_poly.pdbx_seq_one_letter_code
_entity_poly.pdbx_strand_id
1 'polypeptide(L)'
;AASLGQAGERLAEAGRARAEQRWPDATSLLSTVRALLDATDEAVSAAGDRLRRLEAVAKDPNAEVDRARFAVRDAQRLAMDGRSTPDPRHAEPLDRAVARIDRAVASLEGRHPDYWHFLTELEDVRATAARVVGQIREERGGGAGH
;
A
#
# COMPACT_ATOMS: atom_id res chain seq x y z
N ALA A 1 -11.66 13.63 13.23
CA ALA A 1 -12.29 14.51 14.22
C ALA A 1 -12.97 15.72 13.58
N ALA A 2 -12.27 16.52 12.77
CA ALA A 2 -12.86 17.67 12.06
C ALA A 2 -14.07 17.30 11.18
N SER A 3 -14.00 16.19 10.43
CA SER A 3 -15.10 15.73 9.57
C SER A 3 -16.37 15.34 10.34
N LEU A 4 -16.25 14.81 11.57
CA LEU A 4 -17.39 14.50 12.43
C LEU A 4 -18.03 15.77 13.01
N GLY A 5 -17.21 16.74 13.42
CA GLY A 5 -17.69 18.06 13.83
C GLY A 5 -18.47 18.75 12.72
N GLN A 6 -17.90 18.76 11.51
CA GLN A 6 -18.54 19.30 10.31
C GLN A 6 -19.84 18.56 9.95
N ALA A 7 -19.86 17.23 10.04
CA ALA A 7 -21.07 16.44 9.83
C ALA A 7 -22.16 16.82 10.84
N GLY A 8 -21.81 17.05 12.11
CA GLY A 8 -22.72 17.53 13.14
C GLY A 8 -23.30 18.91 12.84
N GLU A 9 -22.47 19.85 12.40
CA GLU A 9 -22.90 21.20 11.99
C GLU A 9 -23.88 21.15 10.82
N ARG A 10 -23.56 20.38 9.77
CA ARG A 10 -24.44 20.21 8.60
C ARG A 10 -25.74 19.50 8.95
N LEU A 11 -25.72 18.58 9.91
CA LEU A 11 -26.94 17.93 10.41
C LEU A 11 -27.85 18.93 11.14
N ALA A 12 -27.28 19.81 11.96
CA ALA A 12 -28.04 20.88 12.63
C ALA A 12 -28.64 21.88 11.62
N GLU A 13 -27.88 22.24 10.57
CA GLU A 13 -28.39 23.03 9.44
C GLU A 13 -29.52 22.34 8.71
N ALA A 14 -29.41 21.02 8.45
CA ALA A 14 -30.47 20.26 7.79
C ALA A 14 -31.75 20.24 8.64
N GLY A 15 -31.61 20.14 9.96
CA GLY A 15 -32.72 20.24 10.91
C GLY A 15 -33.45 21.59 10.84
N ARG A 16 -32.70 22.70 10.74
CA ARG A 16 -33.28 24.05 10.55
C ARG A 16 -33.99 24.19 9.21
N ALA A 17 -33.34 23.79 8.11
CA ALA A 17 -33.94 23.81 6.78
C ALA A 17 -35.24 22.99 6.71
N ARG A 18 -35.27 21.83 7.38
CA ARG A 18 -36.47 21.01 7.53
C ARG A 18 -37.58 21.75 8.28
N ALA A 19 -37.26 22.37 9.42
CA ALA A 19 -38.24 23.12 10.22
C ALA A 19 -38.83 24.30 9.43
N GLU A 20 -38.02 24.94 8.59
CA GLU A 20 -38.40 26.03 7.68
C GLU A 20 -39.05 25.53 6.37
N GLN A 21 -39.26 24.21 6.22
CA GLN A 21 -39.85 23.58 5.04
C GLN A 21 -39.04 23.78 3.73
N ARG A 22 -37.74 24.07 3.84
CA ARG A 22 -36.79 24.13 2.72
C ARG A 22 -36.29 22.73 2.37
N TRP A 23 -37.18 21.89 1.83
CA TRP A 23 -36.92 20.48 1.55
C TRP A 23 -35.71 20.19 0.64
N PRO A 24 -35.45 20.96 -0.45
CA PRO A 24 -34.26 20.75 -1.27
C PRO A 24 -32.97 20.98 -0.48
N ASP A 25 -32.92 22.01 0.36
CA ASP A 25 -31.75 22.35 1.17
C ASP A 25 -31.50 21.28 2.22
N ALA A 26 -32.55 20.84 2.92
CA ALA A 26 -32.46 19.77 3.90
C ALA A 26 -31.92 18.46 3.27
N THR A 27 -32.36 18.13 2.05
CA THR A 27 -31.91 16.93 1.33
C THR A 27 -30.45 17.03 0.89
N SER A 28 -30.03 18.20 0.39
CA SER A 28 -28.64 18.47 0.02
C SER A 28 -27.70 18.39 1.24
N LEU A 29 -28.11 18.99 2.36
CA LEU A 29 -27.37 18.95 3.61
C LEU A 29 -27.22 17.52 4.16
N LEU A 30 -28.29 16.72 4.15
CA LEU A 30 -28.23 15.31 4.56
C LEU A 30 -27.32 14.47 3.65
N SER A 31 -27.32 14.73 2.35
CA SER A 31 -26.40 14.07 1.41
C SER A 31 -24.94 14.40 1.74
N THR A 32 -24.66 15.66 2.11
CA THR A 32 -23.33 16.09 2.56
C THR A 32 -22.92 15.42 3.86
N VAL A 33 -23.84 15.34 4.84
CA VAL A 33 -23.60 14.64 6.12
C VAL A 33 -23.22 13.18 5.85
N ARG A 34 -23.99 12.48 5.01
CA ARG A 34 -23.68 11.09 4.65
C ARG A 34 -22.29 10.95 4.05
N ALA A 35 -21.92 11.79 3.08
CA ALA A 35 -20.59 11.75 2.47
C ALA A 35 -19.46 11.95 3.49
N LEU A 36 -19.64 12.86 4.47
CA LEU A 36 -18.66 13.09 5.54
C LEU A 36 -18.54 11.89 6.49
N LEU A 37 -19.66 11.23 6.79
CA LEU A 37 -19.68 10.04 7.63
C LEU A 37 -19.06 8.84 6.90
N ASP A 38 -19.39 8.63 5.63
CA ASP A 38 -18.83 7.56 4.80
C ASP A 38 -17.30 7.70 4.70
N ALA A 39 -16.79 8.92 4.47
CA ALA A 39 -15.35 9.17 4.45
C ALA A 39 -14.68 8.95 5.83
N THR A 40 -15.40 9.21 6.92
CA THR A 40 -14.89 8.96 8.27
C THR A 40 -14.82 7.45 8.55
N ASP A 41 -15.86 6.71 8.17
CA ASP A 41 -15.93 5.26 8.29
C ASP A 41 -14.79 4.57 7.51
N GLU A 42 -14.53 5.02 6.27
CA GLU A 42 -13.43 4.53 5.46
C GLU A 42 -12.07 4.78 6.14
N ALA A 43 -11.85 5.98 6.69
CA ALA A 43 -10.61 6.30 7.39
C ALA A 43 -10.40 5.46 8.66
N VAL A 44 -11.46 5.21 9.44
CA VAL A 44 -11.41 4.35 10.63
C VAL A 44 -11.17 2.89 10.24
N SER A 45 -11.86 2.41 9.20
CA SER A 45 -11.66 1.06 8.67
C SER A 45 -10.22 0.85 8.21
N ALA A 46 -9.66 1.79 7.45
CA ALA A 46 -8.26 1.75 7.01
C ALA A 46 -7.27 1.73 8.18
N ALA A 47 -7.53 2.49 9.25
CA ALA A 47 -6.72 2.45 10.46
C ALA A 47 -6.81 1.07 11.16
N GLY A 48 -8.01 0.48 11.21
CA GLY A 48 -8.23 -0.86 11.73
C GLY A 48 -7.54 -1.96 10.92
N ASP A 49 -7.58 -1.88 9.59
CA ASP A 49 -6.83 -2.77 8.69
C ASP A 49 -5.33 -2.67 8.92
N ARG A 50 -4.81 -1.45 9.03
CA ARG A 50 -3.40 -1.21 9.35
C ARG A 50 -3.00 -1.82 10.68
N LEU A 51 -3.82 -1.67 11.73
CA LEU A 51 -3.55 -2.27 13.04
C LEU A 51 -3.49 -3.80 12.95
N ARG A 52 -4.49 -4.43 12.32
CA ARG A 52 -4.51 -5.90 12.13
C ARG A 52 -3.27 -6.38 11.38
N ARG A 53 -2.83 -5.64 10.37
CA ARG A 53 -1.64 -5.95 9.61
C ARG A 53 -0.36 -5.85 10.46
N LEU A 54 -0.26 -4.81 11.29
CA LEU A 54 0.86 -4.63 12.22
C LEU A 54 0.91 -5.74 13.27
N GLU A 55 -0.24 -6.14 13.81
CA GLU A 55 -0.33 -7.27 14.74
C GLU A 55 0.07 -8.59 14.07
N ALA A 56 -0.39 -8.83 12.84
CA ALA A 56 -0.04 -10.02 12.09
C ALA A 56 1.46 -10.12 11.79
N VAL A 57 2.08 -9.03 11.33
CA VAL A 57 3.52 -9.03 11.06
C VAL A 57 4.35 -9.09 12.33
N ALA A 58 3.90 -8.46 13.42
CA ALA A 58 4.61 -8.56 14.70
C ALA A 58 4.64 -10.00 15.21
N LYS A 59 3.58 -10.79 14.93
CA LYS A 59 3.51 -12.21 15.27
C LYS A 59 4.44 -13.08 14.42
N ASP A 60 4.56 -12.80 13.13
CA ASP A 60 5.42 -13.55 12.21
C ASP A 60 6.02 -12.62 11.13
N PRO A 61 7.14 -11.95 11.43
CA PRO A 61 7.82 -11.09 10.46
C PRO A 61 8.44 -11.89 9.31
N ASN A 62 8.84 -13.14 9.57
CA ASN A 62 9.56 -13.98 8.61
C ASN A 62 8.69 -14.31 7.40
N ALA A 63 7.39 -14.49 7.58
CA ALA A 63 6.48 -14.71 6.46
C ALA A 63 6.53 -13.58 5.40
N GLU A 64 6.70 -12.33 5.81
CA GLU A 64 6.84 -11.20 4.88
C GLU A 64 8.22 -11.16 4.22
N VAL A 65 9.27 -11.47 4.97
CA VAL A 65 10.64 -11.59 4.45
C VAL A 65 10.71 -12.65 3.36
N ASP A 66 10.14 -13.83 3.62
CA ASP A 66 10.16 -14.95 2.69
C ASP A 66 9.43 -14.62 1.38
N ARG A 67 8.27 -13.96 1.46
CA ARG A 67 7.56 -13.47 0.28
C ARG A 67 8.38 -12.45 -0.51
N ALA A 68 9.04 -11.51 0.16
CA ALA A 68 9.88 -10.51 -0.51
C ALA A 68 11.09 -11.16 -1.19
N ARG A 69 11.80 -12.05 -0.48
CA ARG A 69 12.95 -12.80 -1.02
C ARG A 69 12.53 -13.70 -2.17
N PHE A 70 11.36 -14.33 -2.09
CA PHE A 70 10.82 -15.15 -3.18
C PHE A 70 10.58 -14.32 -4.44
N ALA A 71 9.92 -13.16 -4.33
CA ALA A 71 9.68 -12.29 -5.48
C ALA A 71 10.98 -11.81 -6.14
N VAL A 72 11.99 -11.42 -5.35
CA VAL A 72 13.31 -11.03 -5.87
C VAL A 72 14.01 -12.21 -6.56
N ARG A 73 14.03 -13.39 -5.94
CA ARG A 73 14.64 -14.60 -6.53
C ARG A 73 13.96 -15.00 -7.85
N ASP A 74 12.63 -14.89 -7.92
CA ASP A 74 11.89 -15.18 -9.14
C ASP A 74 12.22 -14.19 -10.27
N ALA A 75 12.30 -12.90 -9.96
CA ALA A 75 12.73 -11.87 -10.90
C ALA A 75 14.18 -12.09 -11.37
N GLN A 76 15.10 -12.43 -10.45
CA GLN A 76 16.49 -12.77 -10.79
C GLN A 76 16.57 -13.99 -11.71
N ARG A 77 15.78 -15.04 -11.43
CA ARG A 77 15.69 -16.22 -12.29
C ARG A 77 15.21 -15.86 -13.70
N LEU A 78 14.20 -14.99 -13.81
CA LEU A 78 13.73 -14.51 -15.10
C LEU A 78 14.77 -13.65 -15.85
N ALA A 79 15.53 -12.82 -15.13
CA ALA A 79 16.59 -12.00 -15.71
C ALA A 79 17.75 -12.84 -16.27
N MET A 80 18.02 -14.00 -15.66
CA MET A 80 19.04 -14.95 -16.09
C MET A 80 18.60 -15.92 -17.20
N ASP A 81 17.30 -16.05 -17.43
CA ASP A 81 16.75 -17.02 -18.37
C ASP A 81 17.26 -16.78 -19.81
N GLY A 82 17.94 -17.79 -20.37
CA GLY A 82 18.59 -17.75 -21.68
C GLY A 82 19.92 -16.99 -21.75
N ARG A 83 20.54 -16.62 -20.61
CA ARG A 83 21.76 -15.78 -20.57
C ARG A 83 22.81 -16.34 -19.63
N SER A 84 24.09 -16.13 -19.96
CA SER A 84 25.22 -16.41 -19.07
C SER A 84 25.52 -15.25 -18.11
N THR A 85 25.09 -14.03 -18.44
CA THR A 85 25.28 -12.82 -17.62
C THR A 85 24.00 -11.98 -17.67
N PRO A 86 23.47 -11.53 -16.52
CA PRO A 86 22.26 -10.71 -16.49
C PRO A 86 22.54 -9.30 -17.01
N ASP A 87 21.55 -8.68 -17.67
CA ASP A 87 21.66 -7.27 -18.07
C ASP A 87 21.76 -6.41 -16.79
N PRO A 88 22.77 -5.52 -16.66
CA PRO A 88 22.92 -4.65 -15.49
C PRO A 88 21.66 -3.85 -15.13
N ARG A 89 20.85 -3.48 -16.14
CA ARG A 89 19.59 -2.74 -15.94
C ARG A 89 18.56 -3.53 -15.12
N HIS A 90 18.63 -4.85 -15.16
CA HIS A 90 17.76 -5.76 -14.40
C HIS A 90 18.42 -6.22 -13.11
N ALA A 91 19.73 -6.48 -13.14
CA ALA A 91 20.48 -6.99 -11.99
C ALA A 91 20.64 -5.96 -10.86
N GLU A 92 21.06 -4.74 -11.18
CA GLU A 92 21.39 -3.72 -10.18
C GLU A 92 20.18 -3.35 -9.28
N PRO A 93 18.95 -3.16 -9.80
CA PRO A 93 17.78 -2.95 -8.95
C PRO A 93 17.46 -4.14 -8.04
N LEU A 94 17.66 -5.38 -8.51
CA LEU A 94 17.38 -6.60 -7.74
C LEU A 94 18.41 -6.82 -6.64
N ASP A 95 19.68 -6.53 -6.88
CA ASP A 95 20.73 -6.62 -5.87
C ASP A 95 20.52 -5.58 -4.76
N ARG A 96 20.14 -4.35 -5.14
CA ARG A 96 19.71 -3.33 -4.16
C ARG A 96 18.49 -3.79 -3.36
N ALA A 97 17.55 -4.48 -3.99
CA ALA A 97 16.36 -5.00 -3.32
C ALA A 97 16.73 -6.06 -2.26
N VAL A 98 17.69 -6.95 -2.54
CA VAL A 98 18.23 -7.89 -1.54
C VAL A 98 18.81 -7.12 -0.35
N ALA A 99 19.68 -6.15 -0.59
CA ALA A 99 20.29 -5.35 0.47
C ALA A 99 19.27 -4.51 1.27
N ARG A 100 18.12 -4.15 0.67
CA ARG A 100 17.00 -3.51 1.38
C ARG A 100 16.29 -4.50 2.31
N ILE A 101 16.04 -5.72 1.87
CA ILE A 101 15.45 -6.77 2.71
C ILE A 101 16.32 -6.99 3.95
N ASP A 102 17.63 -7.16 3.77
CA ASP A 102 18.52 -7.46 4.90
C ASP A 102 18.60 -6.30 5.90
N ARG A 103 18.61 -5.05 5.42
CA ARG A 103 18.52 -3.86 6.29
C ARG A 103 17.19 -3.76 7.02
N ALA A 104 16.08 -4.10 6.37
CA ALA A 104 14.75 -4.11 6.98
C ALA A 104 14.65 -5.20 8.06
N VAL A 105 15.27 -6.36 7.87
CA VAL A 105 15.34 -7.40 8.92
C VAL A 105 16.18 -6.92 10.10
N ALA A 106 17.36 -6.36 9.85
CA ALA A 106 18.23 -5.85 10.89
C ALA A 106 17.59 -4.72 11.74
N SER A 107 16.70 -3.92 11.15
CA SER A 107 16.01 -2.86 11.89
C SER A 107 15.01 -3.37 12.94
N LEU A 108 14.65 -4.67 12.91
CA LEU A 108 13.77 -5.30 13.89
C LEU A 108 14.47 -5.70 15.20
N GLU A 109 15.81 -5.73 15.25
CA GLU A 109 16.58 -6.20 16.42
C GLU A 109 16.58 -5.21 17.62
N GLY A 110 15.99 -4.01 17.45
CA GLY A 110 15.94 -2.96 18.47
C GLY A 110 14.84 -3.12 19.52
N ARG A 111 14.86 -2.25 20.56
CA ARG A 111 13.88 -2.24 21.67
C ARG A 111 12.44 -1.92 21.22
N HIS A 112 12.29 -1.16 20.14
CA HIS A 112 10.99 -0.78 19.56
C HIS A 112 11.07 -0.97 18.03
N PRO A 113 10.84 -2.19 17.53
CA PRO A 113 10.84 -2.45 16.10
C PRO A 113 9.75 -1.65 15.39
N ASP A 114 10.12 -0.91 14.34
CA ASP A 114 9.17 -0.22 13.47
C ASP A 114 8.65 -1.19 12.40
N TYR A 115 7.63 -1.97 12.78
CA TYR A 115 6.99 -2.92 11.89
C TYR A 115 6.29 -2.27 10.69
N TRP A 116 5.92 -0.99 10.79
CA TRP A 116 5.30 -0.30 9.67
C TRP A 116 6.33 0.00 8.60
N HIS A 117 7.45 0.62 8.98
CA HIS A 117 8.56 0.87 8.06
C HIS A 117 9.07 -0.44 7.44
N PHE A 118 9.23 -1.48 8.25
CA PHE A 118 9.59 -2.82 7.77
C PHE A 118 8.62 -3.33 6.69
N LEU A 119 7.31 -3.29 6.94
CA LEU A 119 6.31 -3.76 5.97
C LEU A 119 6.35 -2.96 4.67
N THR A 120 6.40 -1.63 4.77
CA THR A 120 6.44 -0.74 3.59
C THR A 120 7.71 -0.96 2.78
N GLU A 121 8.87 -1.15 3.42
CA GLU A 121 10.11 -1.48 2.71
C GLU A 121 10.03 -2.81 1.96
N LEU A 122 9.43 -3.85 2.56
CA LEU A 122 9.24 -5.14 1.88
C LEU A 122 8.23 -5.07 0.73
N GLU A 123 7.19 -4.24 0.84
CA GLU A 123 6.27 -3.94 -0.26
C GLU A 123 6.98 -3.27 -1.44
N ASP A 124 7.78 -2.25 -1.17
CA ASP A 124 8.55 -1.53 -2.19
C ASP A 124 9.58 -2.43 -2.87
N VAL A 125 10.18 -3.36 -2.14
CA VAL A 125 11.06 -4.39 -2.71
C VAL A 125 10.29 -5.28 -3.68
N ARG A 126 9.11 -5.79 -3.29
CA ARG A 126 8.27 -6.60 -4.19
C ARG A 126 7.81 -5.80 -5.42
N ALA A 127 7.46 -4.54 -5.24
CA ALA A 127 7.13 -3.65 -6.35
C ALA A 127 8.32 -3.43 -7.30
N THR A 128 9.55 -3.33 -6.77
CA THR A 128 10.78 -3.25 -7.56
C THR A 128 10.98 -4.52 -8.40
N ALA A 129 10.84 -5.69 -7.79
CA ALA A 129 10.92 -6.97 -8.49
C ALA A 129 9.86 -7.08 -9.60
N ALA A 130 8.61 -6.68 -9.31
CA ALA A 130 7.53 -6.67 -10.29
C ALA A 130 7.80 -5.72 -11.47
N ARG A 131 8.38 -4.53 -11.22
CA ARG A 131 8.78 -3.61 -12.29
C ARG A 131 9.84 -4.21 -13.21
N VAL A 132 10.87 -4.84 -12.64
CA VAL A 132 11.93 -5.51 -13.43
C VAL A 132 11.35 -6.66 -14.26
N VAL A 133 10.45 -7.47 -13.69
CA VAL A 133 9.73 -8.52 -14.43
C VAL A 133 8.92 -7.92 -15.58
N GLY A 134 8.24 -6.79 -15.35
CA GLY A 134 7.50 -6.06 -16.38
C GLY A 134 8.41 -5.63 -17.53
N GLN A 135 9.53 -4.98 -17.22
CA GLN A 135 10.53 -4.55 -18.21
C GLN A 135 11.07 -5.71 -19.04
N ILE A 136 11.46 -6.83 -18.41
CA ILE A 136 11.94 -8.01 -19.13
C ILE A 136 10.87 -8.57 -20.08
N ARG A 137 9.62 -8.61 -19.64
CA ARG A 137 8.51 -9.12 -20.46
C ARG A 137 8.21 -8.19 -21.64
N GLU A 138 8.25 -6.87 -21.43
CA GLU A 138 8.10 -5.86 -22.48
C GLU A 138 9.22 -5.99 -23.52
N GLU A 139 10.48 -6.12 -23.10
CA GLU A 139 11.63 -6.33 -24.00
C GLU A 139 11.49 -7.60 -24.85
N ARG A 140 11.04 -8.71 -24.23
CA ARG A 140 10.80 -9.97 -24.93
C ARG A 140 9.60 -9.92 -25.89
N GLY A 141 8.54 -9.22 -25.51
CA GLY A 141 7.34 -9.03 -26.33
C GLY A 141 7.54 -8.06 -27.50
N GLY A 142 8.36 -7.01 -27.30
CA GLY A 142 8.71 -6.02 -28.33
C GLY A 142 9.72 -6.53 -29.36
N GLY A 143 10.55 -7.52 -29.00
CA GLY A 143 11.53 -8.13 -29.91
C GLY A 143 10.94 -9.06 -30.99
N ALA A 144 9.65 -9.42 -30.91
CA ALA A 144 8.99 -10.27 -31.90
C ALA A 144 8.36 -9.49 -33.07
N GLY A 145 8.57 -8.16 -33.14
CA GLY A 145 7.94 -7.25 -34.12
C GLY A 145 8.90 -6.49 -35.06
N HIS A 146 10.15 -6.92 -35.19
CA HIS A 146 11.11 -6.39 -36.17
C HIS A 146 11.78 -7.51 -36.97
#